data_AF-A0A7S3CCF1-F1
#
_entry.id   AF-A0A7S3CCF1-F1
#
_cell.length_a   1.000
_cell.length_b   1.000
_cell.length_c   1.000
_cell.angle_alpha   90.00
_cell.angle_beta   90.00
_cell.angle_gamma   90.00
#
_symmetry.space_group_name_H-M   'P 1'
#
loop_
_entity.id
_entity.type
_entity.pdbx_description
1 polymer ?
#
loop_
_entity_poly.entity_id
_entity_poly.type
_entity_poly.pdbx_seq_one_letter_code
_entity_poly.pdbx_strand_id
1 'polypeptide(L)'
;NQLLSVITNVLEAFGGGCGPVSRDLYHVLLQLQALRDDDALRSGAVLVTQRLAEACGYESAASFASGHSEDLLRVLCGTCAEWTKDSPDQFVFAALVFNCSAEVLARLYDQVTQVFCSCLSQERDPHVRLETLKVVDRLLEDQDRNGFIRPSSMRFLAEVLLPPAVWQAGKTAAS
;
A
#
# COMPACT_ATOMS: atom_id res chain seq x y z
N ASN A 1 -13.19 3.33 17.57
CA ASN A 1 -12.39 4.50 17.13
C ASN A 1 -11.57 5.19 18.23
N GLN A 2 -11.01 4.45 19.21
CA GLN A 2 -10.11 5.05 20.22
C GLN A 2 -8.71 5.37 19.65
N LEU A 3 -8.17 4.53 18.76
CA LEU A 3 -6.84 4.70 18.20
C LEU A 3 -6.70 5.99 17.36
N LEU A 4 -7.68 6.27 16.49
CA LEU A 4 -7.70 7.51 15.71
C LEU A 4 -7.74 8.75 16.63
N SER A 5 -8.56 8.72 17.69
CA SER A 5 -8.62 9.79 18.68
C SER A 5 -7.30 9.98 19.42
N VAL A 6 -6.60 8.89 19.76
CA VAL A 6 -5.26 8.97 20.37
C VAL A 6 -4.27 9.65 19.43
N ILE A 7 -4.24 9.27 18.15
CA ILE A 7 -3.35 9.90 17.15
C ILE A 7 -3.70 11.38 16.98
N THR A 8 -4.98 11.73 16.91
CA THR A 8 -5.44 13.12 16.84
C THR A 8 -4.99 13.92 18.07
N ASN A 9 -5.13 13.36 19.27
CA ASN A 9 -4.70 14.03 20.50
C ASN A 9 -3.18 14.20 20.57
N VAL A 10 -2.40 13.21 20.09
CA VAL A 10 -0.94 13.32 19.99
C VAL A 10 -0.55 14.44 19.04
N LEU A 11 -1.20 14.54 17.87
CA LEU A 11 -0.97 15.63 16.93
C LEU A 11 -1.32 16.99 17.52
N GLU A 12 -2.42 17.10 18.27
CA GLU A 12 -2.82 18.35 18.90
C GLU A 12 -1.90 18.76 20.05
N ALA A 13 -1.37 17.80 20.80
CA ALA A 13 -0.46 18.06 21.92
C ALA A 13 0.97 18.40 21.47
N PHE A 14 1.48 17.74 20.43
CA PHE A 14 2.88 17.87 20.01
C PHE A 14 3.07 18.73 18.76
N GLY A 15 2.06 18.88 17.90
CA GLY A 15 2.13 19.68 16.68
C GLY A 15 3.37 19.37 15.85
N GLY A 16 4.20 20.39 15.61
CA GLY A 16 5.47 20.26 14.88
C GLY A 16 6.52 19.35 15.52
N GLY A 17 6.35 18.98 16.79
CA GLY A 17 7.19 18.00 17.48
C GLY A 17 6.96 16.55 17.05
N CYS A 18 5.98 16.26 16.18
CA CYS A 18 5.68 14.89 15.72
C CYS A 18 6.72 14.31 14.74
N GLY A 19 7.65 15.11 14.20
CA GLY A 19 8.64 14.67 13.20
C GLY A 19 9.37 13.35 13.52
N PRO A 20 9.89 13.13 14.75
CA PRO A 20 10.60 11.90 15.09
C PRO A 20 9.74 10.63 15.08
N VAL A 21 8.42 10.76 15.27
CA VAL A 21 7.47 9.63 15.33
C VAL A 21 6.53 9.60 14.13
N SER A 22 6.68 10.52 13.17
CA SER A 22 5.75 10.71 12.05
C SER A 22 5.61 9.45 11.20
N ARG A 23 6.70 8.71 11.01
CA ARG A 23 6.72 7.45 10.27
C ARG A 23 5.84 6.39 10.94
N ASP A 24 5.97 6.21 12.24
CA ASP A 24 5.25 5.16 12.96
C ASP A 24 3.76 5.51 13.05
N LEU A 25 3.44 6.80 13.24
CA LEU A 25 2.07 7.32 13.16
C LEU A 25 1.48 7.12 11.75
N TYR A 26 2.26 7.39 10.70
CA TYR A 26 1.83 7.22 9.33
C TYR A 26 1.54 5.75 9.01
N HIS A 27 2.38 4.83 9.47
CA HIS A 27 2.16 3.40 9.30
C HIS A 27 0.83 2.96 9.92
N VAL A 28 0.52 3.40 11.15
CA VAL A 28 -0.76 3.11 11.79
C VAL A 28 -1.93 3.73 11.02
N LEU A 29 -1.78 4.96 10.52
CA LEU A 29 -2.81 5.61 9.71
C LEU A 29 -3.06 4.86 8.39
N LEU A 30 -2.03 4.34 7.73
CA LEU A 30 -2.18 3.49 6.54
C LEU A 30 -2.93 2.20 6.87
N GLN A 31 -2.64 1.56 8.01
CA GLN A 31 -3.38 0.40 8.50
C GLN A 31 -4.86 0.72 8.80
N LEU A 32 -5.17 1.92 9.28
CA LEU A 32 -6.55 2.36 9.49
C LEU A 32 -7.27 2.67 8.18
N GLN A 33 -6.58 3.27 7.21
CA GLN A 33 -7.13 3.53 5.86
C GLN A 33 -7.44 2.23 5.11
N ALA A 34 -6.68 1.18 5.43
CA ALA A 34 -6.78 -0.15 4.90
C ALA A 34 -8.01 -0.95 5.37
N LEU A 35 -8.64 -0.55 6.47
CA LEU A 35 -9.82 -1.24 7.02
C LEU A 35 -11.02 -1.07 6.08
N ARG A 36 -11.58 -2.20 5.64
CA ARG A 36 -12.61 -2.24 4.59
C ARG A 36 -14.03 -1.98 5.10
N ASP A 37 -14.28 -2.26 6.38
CA ASP A 37 -15.63 -2.29 6.94
C ASP A 37 -16.01 -1.03 7.73
N ASP A 38 -15.16 0.01 7.74
CA ASP A 38 -15.43 1.28 8.45
C ASP A 38 -15.01 2.49 7.61
N ASP A 39 -15.94 2.97 6.78
CA ASP A 39 -15.73 4.13 5.91
C ASP A 39 -15.47 5.42 6.70
N ALA A 40 -16.06 5.56 7.89
CA ALA A 40 -15.87 6.72 8.75
C ALA A 40 -14.44 6.75 9.32
N LEU A 41 -13.94 5.59 9.76
CA LEU A 41 -12.56 5.41 10.22
C LEU A 41 -11.56 5.64 9.10
N ARG A 42 -11.82 5.10 7.89
CA ARG A 42 -10.97 5.31 6.72
C ARG A 42 -10.87 6.78 6.36
N SER A 43 -12.01 7.47 6.27
CA SER A 43 -12.06 8.90 5.95
C SER A 43 -11.38 9.75 7.03
N GLY A 44 -11.57 9.40 8.30
CA GLY A 44 -10.89 10.02 9.42
C GLY A 44 -9.37 9.82 9.37
N ALA A 45 -8.89 8.62 9.02
CA ALA A 45 -7.46 8.33 8.89
C ALA A 45 -6.81 9.12 7.74
N VAL A 46 -7.50 9.32 6.62
CA VAL A 46 -7.04 10.20 5.54
C VAL A 46 -6.91 11.64 6.03
N LEU A 47 -7.93 12.17 6.71
CA LEU A 47 -7.91 13.54 7.25
C LEU A 47 -6.78 13.73 8.28
N VAL A 48 -6.59 12.77 9.18
CA VAL A 48 -5.53 12.82 10.18
C VAL A 48 -4.14 12.69 9.54
N THR A 49 -4.01 11.96 8.44
CA THR A 49 -2.77 11.92 7.65
C THR A 49 -2.42 13.28 7.06
N GLN A 50 -3.41 14.02 6.54
CA GLN A 50 -3.20 15.39 6.06
C GLN A 50 -2.74 16.32 7.19
N ARG A 51 -3.37 16.24 8.37
CA ARG A 51 -2.95 17.02 9.54
C ARG A 51 -1.53 16.66 10.03
N LEU A 52 -1.16 15.38 9.98
CA LEU A 52 0.19 14.92 10.31
C LEU A 52 1.22 15.45 9.31
N ALA A 53 0.89 15.45 8.02
CA ALA A 53 1.74 16.01 6.97
C ALA A 53 2.00 17.50 7.21
N GLU A 54 0.94 18.29 7.45
CA GLU A 54 1.04 19.72 7.77
C GLU A 54 1.88 19.98 9.02
N ALA A 55 1.65 19.21 10.09
CA ALA A 55 2.42 19.31 11.32
C ALA A 55 3.91 19.02 11.10
N CYS A 56 4.25 18.08 10.20
CA CYS A 56 5.63 17.76 9.86
C CYS A 56 6.25 18.71 8.82
N GLY A 57 5.54 19.75 8.39
CA GLY A 57 6.03 20.75 7.43
C GLY A 57 5.94 20.33 5.96
N TYR A 58 5.13 19.33 5.64
CA TYR A 58 4.85 18.91 4.26
C TYR A 58 3.66 19.68 3.68
N GLU A 59 3.70 19.93 2.37
CA GLU A 59 2.65 20.66 1.65
C GLU A 59 1.34 19.86 1.52
N SER A 60 1.46 18.53 1.47
CA SER A 60 0.32 17.62 1.30
C SER A 60 0.60 16.22 1.86
N ALA A 61 -0.47 15.48 2.16
CA ALA A 61 -0.40 14.06 2.47
C ALA A 61 0.33 13.24 1.41
N ALA A 62 0.22 13.61 0.12
CA ALA A 62 0.94 12.95 -0.96
C ALA A 62 2.45 13.19 -0.88
N SER A 63 2.90 14.42 -0.62
CA SER A 63 4.33 14.73 -0.42
C SER A 63 4.91 14.05 0.82
N PHE A 64 4.11 13.96 1.90
CA PHE A 64 4.44 13.24 3.12
C PHE A 64 4.57 11.73 2.88
N ALA A 65 3.57 11.12 2.23
CA ALA A 65 3.60 9.73 1.81
C ALA A 65 4.85 9.42 0.98
N SER A 66 5.15 10.30 0.03
CA SER A 66 6.33 10.21 -0.83
C SER A 66 7.64 10.21 -0.03
N GLY A 67 7.75 11.08 0.98
CA GLY A 67 8.92 11.15 1.86
C GLY A 67 9.16 9.91 2.73
N HIS A 68 8.11 9.15 3.03
CA HIS A 68 8.21 7.91 3.84
C HIS A 68 8.13 6.62 3.01
N SER A 69 7.80 6.72 1.72
CA SER A 69 7.47 5.59 0.85
C SER A 69 8.62 4.59 0.67
N GLU A 70 9.86 5.06 0.55
CA GLU A 70 11.01 4.18 0.29
C GLU A 70 11.29 3.23 1.47
N ASP A 71 11.35 3.77 2.70
CA ASP A 71 11.59 2.97 3.89
C ASP A 71 10.43 2.00 4.17
N LEU A 72 9.19 2.45 4.03
CA LEU A 72 8.01 1.60 4.18
C LEU A 72 8.01 0.48 3.16
N LEU A 73 8.24 0.80 1.89
CA LEU A 73 8.27 -0.21 0.83
C LEU A 73 9.42 -1.19 1.01
N ARG A 74 10.58 -0.75 1.52
CA ARG A 74 11.70 -1.65 1.86
C ARG A 74 11.29 -2.71 2.89
N VAL A 75 10.55 -2.31 3.93
CA VAL A 75 10.02 -3.24 4.95
C VAL A 75 8.98 -4.18 4.36
N LEU A 76 8.07 -3.65 3.54
CA LEU A 76 7.03 -4.45 2.88
C LEU A 76 7.65 -5.49 1.92
N CYS A 77 8.65 -5.11 1.12
CA CYS A 77 9.39 -6.05 0.26
C CYS A 77 10.04 -7.18 1.06
N GLY A 78 10.58 -6.88 2.25
CA GLY A 78 11.22 -7.87 3.10
C GLY A 78 10.27 -8.90 3.71
N THR A 79 8.97 -8.59 3.80
CA THR A 79 7.97 -9.42 4.50
C THR A 79 6.89 -9.98 3.56
N CYS A 80 6.80 -9.48 2.31
CA CYS A 80 5.71 -9.81 1.39
C CYS A 80 5.55 -11.29 1.04
N ALA A 81 6.60 -12.10 1.19
CA ALA A 81 6.56 -13.55 1.00
C ALA A 81 5.87 -14.30 2.17
N GLU A 82 5.70 -13.66 3.33
CA GLU A 82 5.13 -14.27 4.55
C GLU A 82 3.72 -13.77 4.86
N TRP A 83 3.23 -12.76 4.12
CA TRP A 83 1.87 -12.25 4.30
C TRP A 83 0.79 -13.33 4.18
N THR A 84 -0.25 -13.18 4.98
CA THR A 84 -1.45 -14.02 4.98
C THR A 84 -2.67 -13.11 4.90
N LYS A 85 -3.87 -13.69 4.88
CA LYS A 85 -5.13 -12.92 4.98
C LYS A 85 -5.20 -11.99 6.20
N ASP A 86 -4.47 -12.34 7.27
CA ASP A 86 -4.46 -11.61 8.54
C ASP A 86 -3.32 -10.57 8.60
N SER A 87 -2.48 -10.47 7.56
CA SER A 87 -1.39 -9.51 7.49
C SER A 87 -1.93 -8.13 7.08
N PRO A 88 -1.82 -7.11 7.94
CA PRO A 88 -2.26 -5.76 7.59
C PRO A 88 -1.42 -5.14 6.47
N ASP A 89 -0.18 -5.64 6.29
CA ASP A 89 0.82 -5.14 5.36
C ASP A 89 0.36 -5.16 3.89
N GLN A 90 -0.48 -6.12 3.49
CA GLN A 90 -1.04 -6.16 2.12
C GLN A 90 -1.88 -4.91 1.82
N PHE A 91 -2.57 -4.40 2.84
CA PHE A 91 -3.40 -3.22 2.70
C PHE A 91 -2.59 -1.94 2.87
N VAL A 92 -1.55 -1.95 3.71
CA VAL A 92 -0.56 -0.85 3.79
C VAL A 92 0.10 -0.66 2.43
N PHE A 93 0.48 -1.75 1.76
CA PHE A 93 1.02 -1.70 0.40
C PHE A 93 0.02 -1.09 -0.59
N ALA A 94 -1.24 -1.55 -0.58
CA ALA A 94 -2.27 -0.97 -1.43
C ALA A 94 -2.44 0.55 -1.17
N ALA A 95 -2.53 0.95 0.10
CA ALA A 95 -2.64 2.36 0.47
C ALA A 95 -1.42 3.18 0.04
N LEU A 96 -0.20 2.62 0.12
CA LEU A 96 1.02 3.27 -0.38
C LEU A 96 0.94 3.51 -1.89
N VAL A 97 0.53 2.50 -2.66
CA VAL A 97 0.37 2.60 -4.12
C VAL A 97 -0.65 3.68 -4.52
N PHE A 98 -1.75 3.82 -3.78
CA PHE A 98 -2.77 4.83 -4.09
C PHE A 98 -2.49 6.23 -3.51
N ASN A 99 -1.63 6.34 -2.49
CA ASN A 99 -1.31 7.63 -1.85
C ASN A 99 -0.03 8.29 -2.41
N CYS A 100 0.90 7.52 -2.97
CA CYS A 100 2.12 8.07 -3.58
C CYS A 100 1.85 8.72 -4.94
N SER A 101 2.71 9.65 -5.33
CA SER A 101 2.69 10.21 -6.69
C SER A 101 3.26 9.20 -7.70
N ALA A 102 2.87 9.33 -8.97
CA ALA A 102 3.36 8.45 -10.03
C ALA A 102 4.89 8.53 -10.20
N GLU A 103 5.49 9.71 -10.00
CA GLU A 103 6.95 9.92 -10.08
C GLU A 103 7.72 9.20 -8.97
N VAL A 104 7.10 9.05 -7.79
CA VAL A 104 7.67 8.30 -6.67
C VAL A 104 7.57 6.81 -6.95
N LEU A 105 6.39 6.34 -7.37
CA LEU A 105 6.19 4.93 -7.73
C LEU A 105 7.08 4.50 -8.90
N ALA A 106 7.35 5.39 -9.87
CA ALA A 106 8.27 5.13 -10.96
C ALA A 106 9.72 4.92 -10.48
N ARG A 107 10.16 5.68 -9.47
CA ARG A 107 11.47 5.50 -8.83
C ARG A 107 11.56 4.21 -8.01
N LEU A 108 10.43 3.77 -7.47
CA LEU A 108 10.30 2.55 -6.66
C LEU A 108 9.77 1.35 -7.46
N TYR A 109 9.81 1.42 -8.79
CA TYR A 109 9.14 0.46 -9.67
C TYR A 109 9.55 -0.98 -9.37
N ASP A 110 10.84 -1.24 -9.18
CA ASP A 110 11.36 -2.60 -8.96
C ASP A 110 10.84 -3.17 -7.62
N GLN A 111 10.83 -2.36 -6.56
CA GLN A 111 10.29 -2.78 -5.26
C GLN A 111 8.78 -3.00 -5.30
N VAL A 112 8.03 -2.09 -5.95
CA VAL A 112 6.57 -2.25 -6.13
C VAL A 112 6.27 -3.53 -6.90
N THR A 113 7.00 -3.76 -7.99
CA THR A 113 6.83 -4.94 -8.85
C THR A 113 7.22 -6.22 -8.11
N GLN A 114 8.28 -6.20 -7.30
CA GLN A 114 8.67 -7.34 -6.46
C GLN A 114 7.54 -7.78 -5.51
N VAL A 115 6.88 -6.82 -4.84
CA VAL A 115 5.74 -7.14 -3.96
C VAL A 115 4.61 -7.77 -4.74
N PHE A 116 4.26 -7.20 -5.90
CA PHE A 116 3.23 -7.78 -6.78
C PHE A 116 3.59 -9.21 -7.22
N CYS A 117 4.81 -9.44 -7.72
CA CYS A 117 5.28 -10.76 -8.16
C CYS A 117 5.24 -11.78 -7.02
N SER A 118 5.66 -11.40 -5.81
CA SER A 118 5.60 -12.28 -4.63
C SER A 118 4.17 -12.66 -4.28
N CYS A 119 3.27 -11.69 -4.21
CA CYS A 119 1.88 -11.90 -3.81
C CYS A 119 1.03 -12.57 -4.91
N LEU A 120 1.42 -12.45 -6.18
CA LEU A 120 0.73 -13.07 -7.31
C LEU A 120 1.29 -14.43 -7.72
N SER A 121 2.32 -14.91 -7.02
CA SER A 121 2.84 -16.26 -7.24
C SER A 121 1.73 -17.32 -7.15
N GLN A 122 1.83 -18.37 -7.97
CA GLN A 122 0.81 -19.42 -8.01
C GLN A 122 0.73 -20.23 -6.70
N GLU A 123 1.85 -20.34 -5.99
CA GLU A 123 1.96 -21.03 -4.70
C GLU A 123 1.46 -20.17 -3.52
N ARG A 124 1.13 -18.91 -3.77
CA ARG A 124 0.63 -17.99 -2.75
C ARG A 124 -0.75 -18.40 -2.25
N ASP A 125 -1.03 -18.05 -1.00
CA ASP A 125 -2.38 -18.11 -0.44
C ASP A 125 -3.41 -17.45 -1.39
N PRO A 126 -4.52 -18.13 -1.72
CA PRO A 126 -5.51 -17.64 -2.67
C PRO A 126 -6.14 -16.30 -2.27
N HIS A 127 -6.29 -16.02 -0.97
CA HIS A 127 -6.85 -14.77 -0.50
C HIS A 127 -5.88 -13.61 -0.76
N VAL A 128 -4.61 -13.75 -0.37
CA VAL A 128 -3.57 -12.73 -0.64
C VAL A 128 -3.46 -12.45 -2.14
N ARG A 129 -3.50 -13.50 -2.97
CA ARG A 129 -3.46 -13.37 -4.42
C ARG A 129 -4.66 -12.62 -4.97
N LEU A 130 -5.87 -12.97 -4.54
CA LEU A 130 -7.10 -12.30 -4.97
C LEU A 130 -7.11 -10.82 -4.56
N GLU A 131 -6.70 -10.52 -3.33
CA GLU A 131 -6.65 -9.14 -2.86
C GLU A 131 -5.60 -8.31 -3.61
N THR A 132 -4.47 -8.91 -3.94
CA THR A 132 -3.45 -8.27 -4.77
C THR A 132 -3.94 -8.04 -6.20
N LEU A 133 -4.66 -9.00 -6.80
CA LEU A 133 -5.27 -8.81 -8.12
C LEU A 133 -6.27 -7.66 -8.14
N LYS A 134 -7.09 -7.49 -7.10
CA LYS A 134 -8.01 -6.34 -6.98
C LYS A 134 -7.26 -5.00 -6.92
N VAL A 135 -6.09 -4.97 -6.28
CA VAL A 135 -5.23 -3.77 -6.26
C VAL A 135 -4.71 -3.47 -7.66
N VAL A 136 -4.21 -4.47 -8.38
CA VAL A 136 -3.73 -4.32 -9.75
C VAL A 136 -4.85 -3.88 -10.69
N ASP A 137 -6.03 -4.48 -10.59
CA ASP A 137 -7.22 -4.15 -11.38
C ASP A 137 -7.59 -2.66 -11.20
N ARG A 138 -7.79 -2.22 -9.96
CA ARG A 138 -8.05 -0.80 -9.64
C ARG A 138 -6.93 0.11 -10.14
N LEU A 139 -5.68 -0.33 -10.02
CA LEU A 139 -4.54 0.45 -10.46
C LEU A 139 -4.55 0.66 -11.97
N LEU A 140 -4.89 -0.36 -12.76
CA LEU A 140 -4.97 -0.27 -14.21
C LEU A 140 -6.13 0.62 -14.68
N GLU A 141 -7.25 0.62 -13.96
CA GLU A 141 -8.41 1.49 -14.23
C GLU A 141 -8.15 2.97 -13.94
N ASP A 142 -7.29 3.27 -12.96
CA ASP A 142 -6.96 4.64 -12.54
C ASP A 142 -5.86 5.26 -13.43
N GLN A 143 -6.27 6.06 -14.42
CA GLN A 143 -5.37 6.71 -15.38
C GLN A 143 -4.42 7.73 -14.74
N ASP A 144 -4.81 8.32 -13.61
CA ASP A 144 -3.97 9.29 -12.91
C ASP A 144 -2.88 8.56 -12.11
N ARG A 145 -3.14 7.34 -11.64
CA ARG A 145 -2.22 6.54 -10.83
C ARG A 145 -1.36 5.57 -11.64
N ASN A 146 -1.84 5.05 -12.76
CA ASN A 146 -1.10 4.07 -13.57
C ASN A 146 0.07 4.67 -14.38
N GLY A 147 0.29 5.98 -14.29
CA GLY A 147 1.34 6.67 -15.03
C GLY A 147 2.75 6.08 -14.85
N PHE A 148 3.04 5.48 -13.69
CA PHE A 148 4.33 4.83 -13.43
C PHE A 148 4.50 3.48 -14.15
N ILE A 149 3.39 2.80 -14.49
CA ILE A 149 3.41 1.54 -15.23
C ILE A 149 3.63 1.80 -16.72
N ARG A 150 3.08 2.89 -17.26
CA ARG A 150 3.06 3.16 -18.70
C ARG A 150 4.43 3.05 -19.40
N PRO A 151 5.54 3.60 -18.87
CA PRO A 151 6.87 3.46 -19.48
C PRO A 151 7.40 2.02 -19.48
N SER A 152 6.91 1.18 -18.58
CA SER A 152 7.33 -0.22 -18.38
C SER A 152 6.17 -1.20 -18.58
N SER A 153 5.17 -0.86 -19.38
CA SER A 153 3.92 -1.62 -19.51
C SER A 153 4.15 -3.07 -19.96
N MET A 154 5.04 -3.28 -20.93
CA MET A 154 5.43 -4.62 -21.38
C MET A 154 6.13 -5.43 -20.28
N ARG A 155 6.95 -4.76 -19.46
CA ARG A 155 7.65 -5.39 -18.34
C ARG A 155 6.65 -5.74 -17.24
N PHE A 156 5.77 -4.83 -16.88
CA PHE A 156 4.71 -5.05 -15.90
C PHE A 156 3.79 -6.20 -16.34
N LEU A 157 3.39 -6.22 -17.61
CA LEU A 157 2.61 -7.33 -18.18
C LEU A 157 3.35 -8.66 -18.02
N ALA A 158 4.63 -8.72 -18.43
CA ALA A 158 5.43 -9.94 -18.40
C ALA A 158 5.75 -10.45 -16.98
N GLU A 159 6.04 -9.54 -16.05
CA GLU A 159 6.48 -9.88 -14.68
C GLU A 159 5.30 -10.08 -13.72
N VAL A 160 4.24 -9.27 -13.84
CA VAL A 160 3.15 -9.20 -12.86
C VAL A 160 1.90 -9.94 -13.33
N LEU A 161 1.46 -9.69 -14.56
CA LEU A 161 0.13 -10.10 -15.02
C LEU A 161 0.11 -11.47 -15.72
N LEU A 162 1.12 -11.78 -16.53
CA LEU A 162 1.16 -13.05 -17.27
C LEU A 162 1.39 -14.28 -16.37
N PRO A 163 2.31 -14.28 -15.39
CA PRO A 163 2.56 -15.46 -14.57
C PRO A 163 1.32 -16.02 -13.82
N PRO A 164 0.47 -15.19 -13.18
CA PRO A 164 -0.76 -15.69 -12.55
C PRO A 164 -1.85 -16.05 -13.57
N ALA A 165 -1.79 -15.56 -14.81
CA ALA A 165 -2.79 -15.82 -15.85
C ALA A 165 -2.62 -17.17 -16.57
N VAL A 166 -1.49 -17.86 -16.37
CA VAL A 166 -1.26 -19.20 -16.92
C VAL A 166 -2.22 -20.19 -16.27
N TRP A 167 -3.18 -20.68 -17.06
CA TRP A 167 -4.09 -21.72 -16.62
C TRP A 167 -3.32 -23.00 -16.26
N GLN A 168 -3.54 -23.50 -15.04
CA GLN A 168 -3.13 -24.84 -14.65
C GLN A 168 -4.39 -25.68 -14.42
N ALA A 169 -4.39 -26.90 -14.93
CA ALA A 169 -5.41 -27.88 -14.58
C ALA A 169 -5.43 -28.00 -13.05
N GLY A 170 -6.59 -27.74 -12.44
CA GLY A 170 -6.74 -27.82 -10.99
C GLY A 170 -6.24 -29.17 -10.51
N LYS A 171 -5.48 -29.19 -9.40
CA LYS A 171 -5.20 -30.43 -8.67
C LYS A 171 -6.57 -31.05 -8.37
N THR A 172 -6.98 -32.03 -9.17
CA THR A 172 -8.09 -32.90 -8.82
C THR A 172 -7.74 -33.43 -7.44
N ALA A 173 -8.68 -33.33 -6.51
CA ALA A 173 -8.54 -33.95 -5.20
C ALA A 173 -8.19 -35.43 -5.46
N ALA A 174 -6.91 -35.77 -5.30
CA ALA A 174 -6.50 -37.15 -5.23
C ALA A 174 -7.02 -37.64 -3.88
N SER A 175 -8.15 -38.34 -3.99
CA SER A 175 -8.61 -39.51 -3.22
C SER A 175 -8.10 -39.65 -1.79
#